data_AF-A0A8J3I7P2-F1
#
_entry.id   AF-A0A8J3I7P2-F1
#
_cell.length_a   1.000
_cell.length_b   1.000
_cell.length_c   1.000
_cell.angle_alpha   90.00
_cell.angle_beta   90.00
_cell.angle_gamma   90.00
#
_symmetry.space_group_name_H-M   'P 1'
#
loop_
_entity.id
_entity.type
_entity.pdbx_description
1 polymer ?
#
loop_
_entity_poly.entity_id
_entity_poly.type
_entity_poly.pdbx_seq_one_letter_code
_entity_poly.pdbx_strand_id
1 'polypeptide(L)'
;MIPASRVFDQTILTTLLDHDPVLQDYRQFFALLDWSLVHQWEGQQSLHRRPPLHPEAAYIKAFLLRIREGFISSTQLRRYLLKHPLLIIELGFHLELDPSAPYGFDAHKTLPSRYWLGEKLRTLDPVLLQDLLEATVHSLQAEILADPLKRYVSFQFRLLAELHGRMGRFPTLNHLRPMPGPLTEFEIAELLNMQTLREEARKHR
;
A
#
# COMPACT_ATOMS: atom_id res chain seq x y z
N MET A 1 20.48 8.56 4.96
CA MET A 1 20.49 9.22 6.28
C MET A 1 19.92 10.63 6.13
N ILE A 2 18.89 10.99 6.90
CA ILE A 2 18.37 12.36 6.96
C ILE A 2 19.38 13.19 7.76
N PRO A 3 19.89 14.33 7.28
CA PRO A 3 20.75 15.19 8.08
C PRO A 3 19.96 15.75 9.26
N ALA A 4 20.62 15.94 10.39
CA ALA A 4 20.00 16.50 11.58
C ALA A 4 19.36 17.86 11.23
N SER A 5 18.03 17.95 11.34
CA SER A 5 17.36 19.26 11.31
C SER A 5 17.81 20.03 12.55
N ARG A 6 17.87 21.36 12.43
CA ARG A 6 18.08 22.22 13.61
C ARG A 6 16.89 22.17 14.59
N VAL A 7 15.74 21.67 14.14
CA VAL A 7 14.49 21.59 14.91
C VAL A 7 14.22 20.16 15.38
N PHE A 8 14.56 19.15 14.57
CA PHE A 8 14.37 17.73 14.89
C PHE A 8 15.66 16.94 14.66
N ASP A 9 16.24 16.41 15.73
CA ASP A 9 17.34 15.45 15.60
C ASP A 9 16.83 14.09 15.08
N GLN A 10 17.76 13.21 14.68
CA GLN A 10 17.41 11.90 14.12
C GLN A 10 16.65 11.02 15.12
N THR A 11 16.98 11.11 16.41
CA THR A 11 16.37 10.28 17.46
C THR A 11 14.90 10.65 17.68
N ILE A 12 14.58 11.95 17.73
CA ILE A 12 13.21 12.44 17.83
C ILE A 12 12.43 12.06 16.56
N LEU A 13 13.04 12.19 15.37
CA LEU A 13 12.39 11.82 14.12
C LEU A 13 12.05 10.31 14.08
N THR A 14 12.97 9.44 14.48
CA THR A 14 12.69 8.00 14.63
C THR A 14 11.57 7.75 15.64
N THR A 15 11.60 8.43 16.78
CA THR A 15 10.56 8.31 17.81
C THR A 15 9.19 8.71 17.27
N LEU A 16 9.11 9.81 16.51
CA LEU A 16 7.87 10.25 15.86
C LEU A 16 7.37 9.24 14.83
N LEU A 17 8.25 8.72 13.97
CA LEU A 17 7.88 7.70 12.99
C LEU A 17 7.31 6.45 13.67
N ASP A 18 7.86 6.07 14.82
CA ASP A 18 7.46 4.85 15.53
C ASP A 18 6.19 5.02 16.37
N HIS A 19 5.88 6.22 16.85
CA HIS A 19 4.70 6.47 17.70
C HIS A 19 3.54 7.16 16.98
N ASP A 20 3.71 7.58 15.73
CA ASP A 20 2.63 8.20 14.96
C ASP A 20 1.56 7.14 14.59
N PRO A 21 0.31 7.29 15.07
CA PRO A 21 -0.73 6.28 14.88
C PRO A 21 -1.17 6.14 13.42
N VAL A 22 -1.08 7.22 12.63
CA VAL A 22 -1.42 7.21 11.21
C VAL A 22 -0.36 6.42 10.44
N LEU A 23 0.92 6.63 10.75
CA LEU A 23 2.00 5.86 10.15
C LEU A 23 1.91 4.39 10.51
N GLN A 24 1.60 4.06 11.76
CA GLN A 24 1.46 2.66 12.18
C GLN A 24 0.32 1.96 11.44
N ASP A 25 -0.80 2.65 11.22
CA ASP A 25 -1.92 2.13 10.43
C ASP A 25 -1.51 1.91 8.95
N TYR A 26 -0.74 2.81 8.35
CA TYR A 26 -0.21 2.58 6.99
C TYR A 26 0.89 1.53 6.93
N ARG A 27 1.73 1.39 7.96
CA ARG A 27 2.74 0.32 8.06
C ARG A 27 2.09 -1.04 8.11
N GLN A 28 1.07 -1.21 8.96
CA GLN A 28 0.29 -2.45 9.03
C GLN A 28 -0.37 -2.75 7.68
N PHE A 29 -0.91 -1.74 7.01
CA PHE A 29 -1.47 -1.89 5.67
C PHE A 29 -0.41 -2.32 4.64
N PHE A 30 0.74 -1.64 4.57
CA PHE A 30 1.79 -1.98 3.62
C PHE A 30 2.44 -3.34 3.94
N ALA A 31 2.48 -3.76 5.20
CA ALA A 31 3.03 -5.05 5.61
C ALA A 31 2.27 -6.25 5.04
N LEU A 32 1.06 -6.04 4.51
CA LEU A 32 0.29 -7.09 3.82
C LEU A 32 0.87 -7.44 2.45
N LEU A 33 1.65 -6.55 1.84
CA LEU A 33 2.19 -6.74 0.51
C LEU A 33 3.64 -7.25 0.57
N ASP A 34 3.98 -8.15 -0.36
CA ASP A 34 5.35 -8.61 -0.53
C ASP A 34 6.16 -7.58 -1.32
N TRP A 35 6.82 -6.67 -0.60
CA TRP A 35 7.70 -5.66 -1.21
C TRP A 35 8.96 -6.25 -1.85
N SER A 36 9.33 -7.51 -1.58
CA SER A 36 10.51 -8.11 -2.19
C SER A 36 10.37 -8.20 -3.71
N LEU A 37 9.16 -8.42 -4.21
CA LEU A 37 8.83 -8.43 -5.64
C LEU A 37 9.14 -7.09 -6.31
N VAL A 38 8.82 -5.98 -5.64
CA VAL A 38 9.11 -4.62 -6.16
C VAL A 38 10.60 -4.39 -6.23
N HIS A 39 11.34 -4.70 -5.17
CA HIS A 39 12.80 -4.50 -5.15
C HIS A 39 13.51 -5.36 -6.21
N GLN A 40 13.04 -6.58 -6.44
CA GLN A 40 13.56 -7.46 -7.50
C GLN A 40 13.28 -6.87 -8.89
N TRP A 41 12.05 -6.44 -9.15
CA TRP A 41 11.69 -5.78 -10.40
C TRP A 41 12.51 -4.50 -10.63
N GLU A 42 12.67 -3.65 -9.61
CA GLU A 42 13.47 -2.42 -9.71
C GLU A 42 14.94 -2.72 -10.04
N GLY A 43 15.51 -3.75 -9.42
CA GLY A 43 16.86 -4.23 -9.70
C GLY A 43 17.02 -4.64 -11.16
N GLN A 44 16.06 -5.40 -11.70
CA GLN A 44 16.06 -5.81 -13.11
C GLN A 44 15.93 -4.62 -14.07
N GLN A 45 15.04 -3.66 -13.77
CA GLN A 45 14.85 -2.47 -14.62
C GLN A 45 16.06 -1.53 -14.58
N SER A 46 16.71 -1.40 -13.43
CA SER A 46 17.88 -0.52 -13.25
C SER A 46 19.13 -1.00 -14.01
N LEU A 47 19.20 -2.30 -14.35
CA LEU A 47 20.25 -2.81 -15.23
C LEU A 47 20.09 -2.33 -16.69
N HIS A 48 18.87 -2.00 -17.08
CA HIS A 48 18.54 -1.64 -18.47
C HIS A 48 18.24 -0.14 -18.66
N ARG A 49 18.08 0.63 -17.58
CA ARG A 49 17.75 2.07 -17.63
C ARG A 49 18.47 2.88 -16.56
N ARG A 50 18.53 4.19 -16.79
CA ARG A 50 18.97 5.17 -15.79
C ARG A 50 18.09 5.07 -14.54
N PRO A 51 18.66 5.12 -13.32
CA PRO A 51 17.90 5.04 -12.09
C PRO A 51 16.80 6.13 -12.03
N PRO A 52 15.56 5.78 -11.64
CA PRO A 52 14.50 6.75 -11.50
C PRO A 52 14.76 7.72 -10.34
N LEU A 53 14.15 8.91 -10.40
CA LEU A 53 14.33 9.94 -9.38
C LEU A 53 13.86 9.49 -7.98
N HIS A 54 12.85 8.61 -7.91
CA HIS A 54 12.41 7.97 -6.68
C HIS A 54 12.11 6.49 -6.96
N PRO A 55 12.19 5.61 -5.95
CA PRO A 55 11.91 4.19 -6.13
C PRO A 55 10.45 3.93 -6.52
N GLU A 56 10.23 2.86 -7.29
CA GLU A 56 8.92 2.35 -7.68
C GLU A 56 8.08 1.99 -6.45
N ALA A 57 8.71 1.44 -5.41
CA ALA A 57 8.05 1.16 -4.13
C ALA A 57 7.35 2.41 -3.56
N ALA A 58 7.94 3.59 -3.68
CA ALA A 58 7.32 4.83 -3.21
C ALA A 58 6.07 5.20 -4.03
N TYR A 59 6.10 4.98 -5.35
CA TYR A 59 4.93 5.20 -6.21
C TYR A 59 3.82 4.20 -5.95
N ILE A 60 4.16 2.93 -5.76
CA ILE A 60 3.18 1.88 -5.46
C ILE A 60 2.55 2.16 -4.09
N LYS A 61 3.33 2.44 -3.04
CA LYS A 61 2.76 2.84 -1.75
C LYS A 61 1.88 4.09 -1.85
N ALA A 62 2.28 5.10 -2.62
CA ALA A 62 1.47 6.30 -2.86
C ALA A 62 0.18 6.00 -3.65
N PHE A 63 0.23 5.05 -4.58
CA PHE A 63 -0.93 4.54 -5.32
C PHE A 63 -1.90 3.82 -4.40
N LEU A 64 -1.40 2.92 -3.55
CA LEU A 64 -2.16 2.20 -2.55
C LEU A 64 -2.80 3.14 -1.53
N LEU A 65 -2.07 4.17 -1.08
CA LEU A 65 -2.60 5.21 -0.21
C LEU A 65 -3.71 5.99 -0.92
N ARG A 66 -3.53 6.37 -2.19
CA ARG A 66 -4.58 7.00 -3.01
C ARG A 66 -5.83 6.13 -3.09
N ILE A 67 -5.64 4.82 -3.19
CA ILE A 67 -6.73 3.85 -3.18
C ILE A 67 -7.44 3.88 -1.83
N ARG A 68 -6.73 3.58 -0.75
CA ARG A 68 -7.27 3.50 0.61
C ARG A 68 -8.03 4.77 1.02
N GLU A 69 -7.49 5.94 0.71
CA GLU A 69 -8.10 7.23 1.07
C GLU A 69 -9.19 7.72 0.11
N GLY A 70 -9.48 6.98 -0.97
CA GLY A 70 -10.52 7.40 -1.92
C GLY A 70 -10.16 8.63 -2.76
N PHE A 71 -8.88 9.02 -2.84
CA PHE A 71 -8.48 10.21 -3.61
C PHE A 71 -8.71 10.02 -5.11
N ILE A 72 -9.45 10.96 -5.69
CA ILE A 72 -9.85 10.93 -7.10
C ILE A 72 -8.74 11.49 -7.99
N SER A 73 -7.89 12.38 -7.45
CA SER A 73 -6.83 13.07 -8.22
C SER A 73 -5.46 12.98 -7.56
N SER A 74 -4.39 13.07 -8.38
CA SER A 74 -3.01 13.20 -7.90
C SER A 74 -2.79 14.50 -7.10
N THR A 75 -3.61 15.53 -7.35
CA THR A 75 -3.60 16.78 -6.59
C THR A 75 -4.08 16.60 -5.14
N GLN A 76 -5.13 15.78 -4.91
CA GLN A 76 -5.58 15.43 -3.56
C GLN A 76 -4.50 14.65 -2.83
N LEU A 77 -3.95 13.61 -3.47
CA LEU A 77 -2.84 12.82 -2.94
C LEU A 77 -1.64 13.68 -2.56
N ARG A 78 -1.13 14.51 -3.49
CA ARG A 78 0.03 15.37 -3.22
C ARG A 78 -0.25 16.34 -2.07
N ARG A 79 -1.44 16.94 -2.02
CA ARG A 79 -1.81 17.85 -0.93
C ARG A 79 -1.92 17.14 0.41
N TYR A 80 -2.39 15.89 0.43
CA TYR A 80 -2.40 15.06 1.63
C TYR A 80 -0.97 14.78 2.10
N LEU A 81 -0.08 14.32 1.22
CA LEU A 81 1.32 14.06 1.57
C LEU A 81 2.06 15.31 2.08
N LEU A 82 1.78 16.48 1.50
CA LEU A 82 2.34 17.75 2.00
C LEU A 82 1.86 18.11 3.41
N LYS A 83 0.64 17.71 3.80
CA LYS A 83 0.12 17.87 5.16
C LYS A 83 0.67 16.83 6.14
N HIS A 84 1.17 15.71 5.64
CA HIS A 84 1.69 14.59 6.42
C HIS A 84 3.13 14.22 6.01
N PRO A 85 4.14 15.06 6.31
CA PRO A 85 5.51 14.85 5.83
C PRO A 85 6.15 13.53 6.30
N LEU A 86 5.76 13.01 7.46
CA LEU A 86 6.23 11.71 7.95
C LEU A 86 5.85 10.56 6.99
N LEU A 87 4.71 10.67 6.29
CA LEU A 87 4.35 9.70 5.25
C LEU A 87 5.30 9.77 4.06
N ILE A 88 5.85 10.93 3.70
CA ILE A 88 6.82 11.04 2.61
C ILE A 88 8.06 10.18 2.91
N ILE A 89 8.48 10.18 4.17
CA ILE A 89 9.58 9.33 4.67
C ILE A 89 9.17 7.85 4.64
N GLU A 90 8.00 7.50 5.18
CA GLU A 90 7.49 6.12 5.24
C GLU A 90 7.27 5.50 3.85
N LEU A 91 6.84 6.30 2.89
CA LEU A 91 6.69 5.89 1.49
C LEU A 91 8.04 5.63 0.83
N GLY A 92 9.13 6.24 1.32
CA GLY A 92 10.48 6.02 0.80
C GLY A 92 10.87 6.91 -0.38
N PHE A 93 10.28 8.11 -0.51
CA PHE A 93 10.75 9.07 -1.50
C PHE A 93 12.18 9.52 -1.18
N HIS A 94 13.06 9.61 -2.18
CA HIS A 94 14.35 10.29 -2.01
C HIS A 94 14.14 11.73 -1.57
N LEU A 95 14.63 12.06 -0.37
CA LEU A 95 14.37 13.34 0.30
C LEU A 95 15.33 14.43 -0.17
N GLU A 96 14.78 15.59 -0.51
CA GLU A 96 15.53 16.82 -0.76
C GLU A 96 15.84 17.50 0.56
N LEU A 97 17.07 17.31 1.02
CA LEU A 97 17.50 17.65 2.38
C LEU A 97 17.53 19.16 2.61
N ASP A 98 16.94 19.58 3.74
CA ASP A 98 16.90 20.97 4.16
C ASP A 98 16.98 21.02 5.71
N PRO A 99 18.15 21.31 6.28
CA PRO A 99 18.33 21.38 7.74
C PRO A 99 17.49 22.48 8.42
N SER A 100 16.96 23.44 7.66
CA SER A 100 16.10 24.50 8.16
C SER A 100 14.61 24.10 8.18
N ALA A 101 14.25 23.07 7.42
CA ALA A 101 12.90 22.54 7.41
C ALA A 101 12.61 21.74 8.70
N PRO A 102 11.35 21.71 9.17
CA PRO A 102 11.00 21.03 10.42
C PRO A 102 11.47 19.58 10.47
N TYR A 103 11.26 18.80 9.42
CA TYR A 103 11.61 17.37 9.38
C TYR A 103 12.98 17.10 8.75
N GLY A 104 13.80 18.13 8.50
CA GLY A 104 15.14 17.99 7.89
C GLY A 104 15.14 17.82 6.37
N PHE A 105 13.98 17.99 5.73
CA PHE A 105 13.83 17.96 4.28
C PHE A 105 12.71 18.89 3.81
N ASP A 106 12.83 19.37 2.57
CA ASP A 106 11.81 20.16 1.90
C ASP A 106 10.78 19.22 1.23
N ALA A 107 9.60 19.10 1.84
CA ALA A 107 8.52 18.26 1.33
C ALA A 107 8.03 18.69 -0.07
N HIS A 108 8.08 19.98 -0.39
CA HIS A 108 7.63 20.48 -1.69
C HIS A 108 8.58 20.10 -2.81
N LYS A 109 9.89 20.18 -2.56
CA LYS A 109 10.95 19.76 -3.51
C LYS A 109 11.09 18.24 -3.61
N THR A 110 10.88 17.54 -2.50
CA THR A 110 10.96 16.07 -2.43
C THR A 110 9.86 15.41 -3.26
N LEU A 111 8.61 15.86 -3.12
CA LEU A 111 7.51 15.21 -3.83
C LEU A 111 7.54 15.57 -5.33
N PRO A 112 7.26 14.62 -6.23
CA PRO A 112 7.13 14.91 -7.65
C PRO A 112 5.94 15.81 -7.99
N SER A 113 6.09 16.66 -9.00
CA SER A 113 5.03 17.59 -9.44
C SER A 113 3.69 16.87 -9.68
N ARG A 114 2.56 17.58 -9.55
CA ARG A 114 1.21 17.00 -9.73
C ARG A 114 1.05 16.23 -11.05
N TYR A 115 1.67 16.75 -12.11
CA TYR A 115 1.63 16.18 -13.45
C TYR A 115 2.40 14.87 -13.48
N TRP A 116 3.66 14.90 -13.05
CA TRP A 116 4.52 13.73 -13.12
C TRP A 116 4.09 12.64 -12.13
N LEU A 117 3.61 13.01 -10.93
CA LEU A 117 3.01 12.06 -9.99
C LEU A 117 1.77 11.40 -10.61
N GLY A 118 0.89 12.19 -11.24
CA GLY A 118 -0.28 11.65 -11.92
C GLY A 118 0.10 10.70 -13.07
N GLU A 119 1.09 11.09 -13.86
CA GLU A 119 1.58 10.28 -14.97
C GLU A 119 2.17 8.96 -14.49
N LYS A 120 3.06 9.00 -13.49
CA LYS A 120 3.66 7.79 -12.93
C LYS A 120 2.63 6.83 -12.37
N LEU A 121 1.66 7.33 -11.60
CA LEU A 121 0.60 6.49 -11.05
C LEU A 121 -0.32 5.87 -12.13
N ARG A 122 -0.36 6.45 -13.33
CA ARG A 122 -1.13 5.94 -14.47
C ARG A 122 -0.34 4.93 -15.30
N THR A 123 0.98 5.06 -15.31
CA THR A 123 1.91 4.22 -16.08
C THR A 123 2.67 3.21 -15.21
N LEU A 124 2.20 2.94 -13.99
CA LEU A 124 2.74 1.84 -13.17
C LEU A 124 2.64 0.54 -13.95
N ASP A 125 3.66 -0.32 -13.81
CA ASP A 125 3.71 -1.59 -14.53
C ASP A 125 2.51 -2.48 -14.11
N PRO A 126 1.58 -2.78 -15.04
CA PRO A 126 0.40 -3.58 -14.71
C PRO A 126 0.73 -5.02 -14.32
N VAL A 127 1.86 -5.56 -14.78
CA VAL A 127 2.31 -6.92 -14.44
C VAL A 127 2.80 -6.94 -13.01
N LEU A 128 3.66 -5.98 -12.62
CA LEU A 128 4.13 -5.87 -11.24
C LEU A 128 2.97 -5.69 -10.24
N LEU A 129 1.96 -4.88 -10.58
CA LEU A 129 0.77 -4.71 -9.74
C LEU A 129 -0.06 -6.01 -9.64
N GLN A 130 -0.10 -6.81 -10.70
CA GLN A 130 -0.77 -8.12 -10.68
C GLN A 130 0.00 -9.12 -9.82
N ASP A 131 1.32 -9.20 -9.97
CA ASP A 131 2.17 -10.10 -9.20
C ASP A 131 2.09 -9.80 -7.70
N LEU A 132 2.12 -8.51 -7.33
CA LEU A 132 1.92 -8.08 -5.94
C LEU A 132 0.57 -8.51 -5.38
N LEU A 133 -0.50 -8.35 -6.17
CA LEU A 133 -1.85 -8.71 -5.77
C LEU A 133 -2.01 -10.22 -5.63
N GLU A 134 -1.48 -10.99 -6.58
CA GLU A 134 -1.50 -12.45 -6.57
C GLU A 134 -0.72 -13.00 -5.36
N ALA A 135 0.48 -12.50 -5.11
CA ALA A 135 1.27 -12.88 -3.94
C ALA A 135 0.56 -12.55 -2.62
N THR A 136 -0.10 -11.40 -2.54
CA THR A 136 -0.90 -11.00 -1.38
C THR A 136 -2.07 -11.97 -1.15
N VAL A 137 -2.83 -12.31 -2.21
CA VAL A 137 -3.93 -13.27 -2.13
C VAL A 137 -3.43 -14.65 -1.71
N HIS A 138 -2.33 -15.12 -2.29
CA HIS A 138 -1.74 -16.41 -1.96
C HIS A 138 -1.29 -16.47 -0.48
N SER A 139 -0.63 -15.41 0.01
CA SER A 139 -0.21 -15.30 1.41
C SER A 139 -1.41 -15.37 2.37
N LEU A 140 -2.47 -14.62 2.06
CA LEU A 140 -3.70 -14.60 2.86
C LEU A 140 -4.42 -15.95 2.83
N GLN A 141 -4.48 -16.62 1.67
CA GLN A 141 -5.04 -17.97 1.56
C GLN A 141 -4.26 -18.97 2.41
N ALA A 142 -2.92 -18.91 2.38
CA ALA A 142 -2.07 -19.77 3.19
C ALA A 142 -2.27 -19.52 4.70
N GLU A 143 -2.38 -18.27 5.12
CA GLU A 143 -2.65 -17.92 6.53
C GLU A 143 -4.01 -18.49 7.01
N ILE A 144 -5.05 -18.39 6.17
CA ILE A 144 -6.39 -18.91 6.48
C ILE A 144 -6.42 -20.44 6.53
N LEU A 145 -5.67 -21.10 5.64
CA LEU A 145 -5.55 -22.55 5.66
C LEU A 145 -4.77 -23.03 6.89
N ALA A 146 -3.77 -22.27 7.33
CA ALA A 146 -2.95 -22.59 8.51
C ALA A 146 -3.70 -22.40 9.83
N ASP A 147 -4.54 -21.35 9.94
CA ASP A 147 -5.39 -21.11 11.10
C ASP A 147 -6.78 -20.63 10.68
N PRO A 148 -7.75 -21.55 10.54
CA PRO A 148 -9.12 -21.22 10.15
C PRO A 148 -9.84 -20.26 11.11
N LEU A 149 -9.37 -20.11 12.36
CA LEU A 149 -9.96 -19.20 13.35
C LEU A 149 -9.57 -17.73 13.09
N LYS A 150 -8.53 -17.47 12.29
CA LYS A 150 -8.17 -16.10 11.86
C LYS A 150 -9.15 -15.50 10.84
N ARG A 151 -10.11 -16.28 10.33
CA ARG A 151 -11.17 -15.82 9.41
C ARG A 151 -11.99 -14.62 9.88
N TYR A 152 -12.02 -14.36 11.18
CA TYR A 152 -12.79 -13.27 11.76
C TYR A 152 -12.12 -11.89 11.67
N VAL A 153 -10.90 -11.79 11.13
CA VAL A 153 -10.17 -10.51 11.02
C VAL A 153 -10.45 -9.86 9.65
N SER A 154 -11.58 -9.17 9.58
CA SER A 154 -12.28 -8.65 8.40
C SER A 154 -11.61 -7.51 7.59
N PHE A 155 -10.37 -7.09 7.93
CA PHE A 155 -9.74 -5.92 7.30
C PHE A 155 -9.02 -6.23 5.98
N GLN A 156 -8.26 -7.33 5.94
CA GLN A 156 -7.42 -7.70 4.80
C GLN A 156 -8.24 -8.01 3.54
N PHE A 157 -9.42 -8.61 3.71
CA PHE A 157 -10.33 -8.95 2.63
C PHE A 157 -11.05 -7.76 2.00
N ARG A 158 -11.50 -6.80 2.83
CA ARG A 158 -12.14 -5.57 2.36
C ARG A 158 -11.15 -4.75 1.53
N LEU A 159 -9.91 -4.70 2.01
CA LEU A 159 -8.81 -4.03 1.33
C LEU A 159 -8.44 -4.70 0.01
N LEU A 160 -8.35 -6.03 -0.04
CA LEU A 160 -8.19 -6.78 -1.29
C LEU A 160 -9.32 -6.45 -2.27
N ALA A 161 -10.58 -6.45 -1.82
CA ALA A 161 -11.73 -6.11 -2.65
C ALA A 161 -11.64 -4.70 -3.23
N GLU A 162 -11.19 -3.73 -2.43
CA GLU A 162 -11.05 -2.34 -2.83
C GLU A 162 -9.88 -2.12 -3.79
N LEU A 163 -8.70 -2.64 -3.46
CA LEU A 163 -7.51 -2.63 -4.32
C LEU A 163 -7.84 -3.18 -5.70
N HIS A 164 -8.52 -4.31 -5.71
CA HIS A 164 -8.84 -5.04 -6.90
C HIS A 164 -10.03 -4.46 -7.67
N GLY A 165 -10.99 -3.83 -6.98
CA GLY A 165 -12.04 -2.98 -7.58
C GLY A 165 -11.49 -1.80 -8.35
N ARG A 166 -10.32 -1.31 -7.93
CA ARG A 166 -9.61 -0.23 -8.59
C ARG A 166 -8.56 -0.71 -9.60
N MET A 167 -8.12 -1.97 -9.55
CA MET A 167 -7.20 -2.60 -10.51
C MET A 167 -7.87 -3.37 -11.66
N GLY A 168 -9.11 -3.84 -11.51
CA GLY A 168 -9.99 -4.18 -12.64
C GLY A 168 -10.19 -5.66 -13.03
N ARG A 169 -9.62 -6.65 -12.34
CA ARG A 169 -9.81 -8.10 -12.61
C ARG A 169 -10.23 -8.84 -11.34
N PHE A 170 -11.09 -9.88 -11.40
CA PHE A 170 -11.61 -10.55 -10.18
C PHE A 170 -11.72 -12.10 -10.13
N PRO A 171 -11.13 -12.79 -9.12
CA PRO A 171 -11.52 -14.14 -8.71
C PRO A 171 -12.53 -14.14 -7.54
N THR A 172 -13.25 -15.25 -7.38
CA THR A 172 -14.20 -15.50 -6.27
C THR A 172 -13.45 -15.96 -5.01
N LEU A 173 -13.82 -15.43 -3.84
CA LEU A 173 -13.28 -15.89 -2.55
C LEU A 173 -14.28 -16.82 -1.86
N ASN A 174 -13.82 -18.02 -1.50
CA ASN A 174 -14.64 -19.02 -0.82
C ASN A 174 -14.34 -18.98 0.69
N HIS A 175 -15.30 -18.54 1.48
CA HIS A 175 -15.32 -18.67 2.93
C HIS A 175 -15.88 -20.06 3.28
N LEU A 176 -15.11 -20.88 3.99
CA LEU A 176 -15.55 -22.17 4.54
C LEU A 176 -15.80 -22.04 6.05
N ARG A 177 -16.71 -22.84 6.60
CA ARG A 177 -16.97 -22.95 8.03
C ARG A 177 -16.86 -24.43 8.43
N PRO A 178 -16.19 -24.75 9.55
CA PRO A 178 -16.20 -26.10 10.06
C PRO A 178 -17.60 -26.47 10.56
N MET A 179 -18.10 -27.62 10.12
CA MET A 179 -19.34 -28.19 10.64
C MET A 179 -19.03 -28.98 11.93
N PRO A 180 -19.90 -28.92 12.95
CA PRO A 180 -19.76 -29.75 14.12
C PRO A 180 -20.01 -31.23 13.77
N GLY A 181 -18.99 -32.07 13.88
CA GLY A 181 -19.05 -33.51 13.59
C GLY A 181 -17.76 -34.24 14.01
N PRO A 182 -17.78 -35.60 14.05
CA PRO A 182 -16.62 -36.41 14.42
C PRO A 182 -15.52 -36.46 13.35
N LEU A 183 -15.81 -35.99 12.13
CA LEU A 183 -14.87 -35.79 11.03
C LEU A 183 -14.82 -34.28 10.71
N THR A 184 -13.64 -33.77 10.35
CA THR A 184 -13.49 -32.36 9.95
C THR A 184 -14.13 -32.12 8.59
N GLU A 185 -15.42 -31.81 8.59
CA GLU A 185 -16.20 -31.43 7.42
C GLU A 185 -16.34 -29.90 7.35
N PHE A 186 -16.24 -29.34 6.15
CA PHE A 186 -16.32 -27.90 5.91
C PHE A 186 -17.51 -27.59 5.01
N GLU A 187 -18.38 -26.68 5.43
CA GLU A 187 -19.40 -26.08 4.57
C GLU A 187 -18.89 -24.76 3.98
N ILE A 188 -19.39 -24.35 2.81
CA ILE A 188 -19.09 -23.01 2.28
C ILE A 188 -19.97 -22.01 3.05
N ALA A 189 -19.35 -21.26 3.96
CA ALA A 189 -20.00 -20.26 4.81
C ALA A 189 -20.46 -19.03 4.02
N GLU A 190 -19.65 -18.61 3.05
CA GLU A 190 -19.92 -17.42 2.24
C GLU A 190 -19.13 -17.47 0.93
N LEU A 191 -19.81 -17.36 -0.21
CA LEU A 191 -19.15 -17.04 -1.47
C LEU A 191 -19.12 -15.52 -1.59
N LEU A 192 -17.97 -14.92 -1.28
CA LEU A 192 -17.82 -13.50 -1.44
C LEU A 192 -17.62 -13.23 -2.93
N ASN A 193 -18.73 -12.92 -3.61
CA ASN A 193 -18.69 -12.50 -4.99
C ASN A 193 -18.12 -11.08 -5.05
N MET A 194 -16.84 -11.02 -5.34
CA MET A 194 -16.09 -9.79 -5.36
C MET A 194 -16.54 -8.82 -6.48
N GLN A 195 -17.26 -9.33 -7.50
CA GLN A 195 -17.94 -8.50 -8.50
C GLN A 195 -19.11 -7.71 -7.89
N THR A 196 -19.87 -8.32 -6.98
CA THR A 196 -20.98 -7.69 -6.28
C THR A 196 -20.47 -6.62 -5.32
N LEU A 197 -19.40 -6.91 -4.57
CA LEU A 197 -18.70 -5.91 -3.75
C LEU A 197 -18.15 -4.75 -4.58
N ARG A 198 -17.65 -5.01 -5.79
CA ARG A 198 -17.24 -3.95 -6.74
C ARG A 198 -18.41 -3.05 -7.12
N GLU A 199 -19.57 -3.61 -7.40
CA GLU A 199 -20.77 -2.84 -7.75
C GLU A 199 -21.22 -1.96 -6.59
N GLU A 200 -21.18 -2.46 -5.35
CA GLU A 200 -21.45 -1.68 -4.16
C GLU A 200 -20.42 -0.56 -3.94
N ALA A 201 -19.13 -0.85 -4.08
CA ALA A 201 -18.08 0.16 -3.97
C ALA A 201 -18.21 1.27 -5.03
N ARG A 202 -18.75 0.95 -6.22
CA ARG A 202 -19.05 1.94 -7.26
C ARG A 202 -20.25 2.82 -6.95
N LYS A 203 -21.23 2.31 -6.20
CA LYS A 203 -22.41 3.10 -5.76
C LYS A 203 -22.06 4.15 -4.71
N HIS A 204 -20.90 4.05 -4.07
CA HIS A 204 -20.39 5.00 -3.08
C HIS A 204 -19.48 6.09 -3.69
N ARG A 205 -19.40 6.18 -5.03
CA ARG A 205 -18.77 7.30 -5.76
C ARG A 205 -19.80 8.33 -6.20
#